data_AF-A0A914NMS0-F1
#
_entry.id   AF-A0A914NMS0-F1
#
_cell.length_a   1.000
_cell.length_b   1.000
_cell.length_c   1.000
_cell.angle_alpha   90.00
_cell.angle_beta   90.00
_cell.angle_gamma   90.00
#
_symmetry.space_group_name_H-M   'P 1'
#
loop_
_entity.id
_entity.type
_entity.pdbx_description
1 polymer ?
#
loop_
_entity_poly.entity_id
_entity_poly.type
_entity_poly.pdbx_seq_one_letter_code
_entity_poly.pdbx_strand_id
1 'polypeptide(L)'
;ALLKEFEVIRSELEKTQQKLTLFRSSQCNAEANELNNEMDEDSAALEARFADKVKTLELAKKHLQEQLIVYKSDSERLQQELILIQTRVEELEIERKTLKEEVSNLRSAQIEFESMKLQIKGMLDEMIILQTSAEEAEKLRSLAEHQVADALATAQHEREHRLALKKEFEQLRNQEHLASLNSLYLGIKGAHEIHDRDTMKQLESSFIADESLNCLKGNEIIKNGNNGGEKDLFSELHGSELTEQLNKFQTENQRLVNLRLEQSKQFTQMLIPFFQKLDIGIVGVNFEEFELTKLKEYMSLAMERLEERIGPQKEAKNMQKRLEKLKESLRKAIILAARKDAWLLNSQQMIVQMGQALYSFYIELIVGEQINNEKITPELDIKLKNMNELVNKLNSIEECLQTEEEREENNSHQLNNSSSSINSPPPLLNTITNLITIISIKSFNFSPRSTPRSKTTTSK
;
A
#
# COMPACT_ATOMS: atom_id res chain seq x y z
N ALA A 1 85.62 -123.86 -44.15
CA ALA A 1 84.86 -122.89 -44.97
C ALA A 1 83.64 -122.39 -44.20
N LEU A 2 82.69 -123.27 -43.86
CA LEU A 2 81.45 -122.96 -43.13
C LEU A 2 81.60 -122.14 -41.83
N LEU A 3 82.63 -122.40 -41.01
CA LEU A 3 82.84 -121.67 -39.75
C LEU A 3 83.26 -120.20 -39.97
N LYS A 4 83.97 -119.91 -41.07
CA LYS A 4 84.31 -118.54 -41.47
C LYS A 4 83.08 -117.80 -42.02
N GLU A 5 82.23 -118.48 -42.77
CA GLU A 5 80.97 -117.92 -43.27
C GLU A 5 79.99 -117.61 -42.12
N PHE A 6 79.91 -118.49 -41.12
CA PHE A 6 79.09 -118.26 -39.93
C PHE A 6 79.56 -117.05 -39.12
N GLU A 7 80.88 -116.86 -38.94
CA GLU A 7 81.44 -115.71 -38.25
C GLU A 7 81.20 -114.39 -39.03
N VAL A 8 81.24 -114.45 -40.36
CA VAL A 8 80.92 -113.31 -41.24
C VAL A 8 79.44 -112.95 -41.12
N ILE A 9 78.52 -113.92 -41.20
CA ILE A 9 77.08 -113.70 -41.05
C ILE A 9 76.76 -113.18 -39.65
N ARG A 10 77.42 -113.69 -38.60
CA ARG A 10 77.27 -113.21 -37.23
C ARG A 10 77.73 -111.75 -37.10
N SER A 11 78.88 -111.40 -37.68
CA SER A 11 79.37 -110.02 -37.71
C SER A 11 78.44 -109.09 -38.48
N GLU A 12 77.86 -109.55 -39.59
CA GLU A 12 76.88 -108.79 -40.37
C GLU A 12 75.54 -108.66 -39.64
N LEU A 13 75.09 -109.69 -38.94
CA LEU A 13 73.91 -109.65 -38.08
C LEU A 13 74.10 -108.67 -36.92
N GLU A 14 75.27 -108.68 -36.28
CA GLU A 14 75.57 -107.74 -35.20
C GLU A 14 75.65 -106.30 -35.73
N LYS A 15 76.22 -106.08 -36.92
CA LYS A 15 76.22 -104.77 -37.60
C LYS A 15 74.81 -104.30 -37.97
N THR A 16 73.94 -105.20 -38.43
CA THR A 16 72.55 -104.85 -38.76
C THR A 16 71.73 -104.60 -37.50
N GLN A 17 71.96 -105.34 -36.42
CA GLN A 17 71.35 -105.11 -35.12
C GLN A 17 71.81 -103.77 -34.51
N GLN A 18 73.10 -103.43 -34.62
CA GLN A 18 73.62 -102.11 -34.23
C GLN A 18 73.03 -100.97 -35.07
N LYS A 19 72.88 -101.15 -36.39
CA LYS A 19 72.20 -100.15 -37.24
C LYS A 19 70.74 -99.98 -36.85
N LEU A 20 70.04 -101.07 -36.54
CA LEU A 20 68.64 -101.03 -36.11
C LEU A 20 68.48 -100.35 -34.75
N THR A 21 69.38 -100.60 -33.79
CA THR A 21 69.35 -99.92 -32.48
C THR A 21 69.68 -98.43 -32.62
N LEU A 22 70.64 -98.06 -33.46
CA LEU A 22 70.94 -96.66 -33.77
C LEU A 22 69.75 -95.98 -34.46
N PHE A 23 69.10 -96.64 -35.41
CA PHE A 23 67.91 -96.11 -36.08
C PHE A 23 66.76 -95.93 -35.08
N ARG A 24 66.46 -96.93 -34.24
CA ARG A 24 65.42 -96.83 -33.20
C ARG A 24 65.72 -95.74 -32.17
N SER A 25 66.98 -95.60 -31.75
CA SER A 25 67.40 -94.52 -30.85
C SER A 25 67.27 -93.15 -31.51
N SER A 26 67.71 -93.01 -32.76
CA SER A 26 67.54 -91.78 -33.54
C SER A 26 66.07 -91.44 -33.74
N GLN A 27 65.22 -92.43 -33.98
CA GLN A 27 63.78 -92.25 -34.14
C GLN A 27 63.12 -91.83 -32.82
N CYS A 28 63.41 -92.51 -31.71
CA CYS A 28 62.93 -92.15 -30.38
C CYS A 28 63.39 -90.74 -29.96
N ASN A 29 64.63 -90.37 -30.26
CA ASN A 29 65.16 -89.04 -29.99
C ASN A 29 64.53 -87.97 -30.88
N ALA A 30 64.23 -88.28 -32.16
CA ALA A 30 63.52 -87.37 -33.05
C ALA A 30 62.09 -87.12 -32.54
N GLU A 31 61.37 -88.19 -32.20
CA GLU A 31 60.01 -88.11 -31.63
C GLU A 31 60.00 -87.37 -30.29
N ALA A 32 60.98 -87.59 -29.41
CA ALA A 32 61.10 -86.86 -28.14
C ALA A 32 61.44 -85.37 -28.34
N ASN A 33 62.26 -85.04 -29.33
CA ASN A 33 62.59 -83.65 -29.66
C ASN A 33 61.40 -82.92 -30.31
N GLU A 34 60.64 -83.59 -31.17
CA GLU A 34 59.41 -83.04 -31.76
C GLU A 34 58.37 -82.75 -30.67
N LEU A 35 58.14 -83.70 -29.76
CA LEU A 35 57.20 -83.51 -28.64
C LEU A 35 57.65 -82.40 -27.68
N ASN A 36 58.94 -82.31 -27.37
CA ASN A 36 59.47 -81.23 -26.53
C ASN A 36 59.30 -79.86 -27.21
N ASN A 37 59.57 -79.76 -28.52
CA ASN A 37 59.37 -78.52 -29.27
C ASN A 37 57.89 -78.11 -29.30
N GLU A 38 56.97 -79.05 -29.50
CA GLU A 38 55.52 -78.79 -29.49
C GLU A 38 55.04 -78.32 -28.10
N MET A 39 55.53 -78.95 -27.03
CA MET A 39 55.26 -78.51 -25.66
C MET A 39 55.80 -77.11 -25.36
N ASP A 40 57.01 -76.79 -25.84
CA ASP A 40 57.62 -75.48 -25.66
C ASP A 40 56.86 -74.40 -26.45
N GLU A 41 56.41 -74.72 -27.67
CA GLU A 41 55.57 -73.83 -28.49
C GLU A 41 54.20 -73.56 -27.85
N ASP A 42 53.53 -74.60 -27.34
CA ASP A 42 52.25 -74.47 -26.63
C ASP A 42 52.40 -73.68 -25.33
N SER A 43 53.49 -73.90 -24.59
CA SER A 43 53.82 -73.13 -23.38
C SER A 43 54.05 -71.65 -23.73
N ALA A 44 54.85 -71.37 -24.76
CA ALA A 44 55.09 -70.00 -25.22
C ALA A 44 53.81 -69.30 -25.72
N ALA A 45 52.94 -70.03 -26.43
CA ALA A 45 51.65 -69.50 -26.89
C ALA A 45 50.71 -69.18 -25.72
N LEU A 46 50.71 -70.03 -24.69
CA LEU A 46 49.92 -69.82 -23.48
C LEU A 46 50.44 -68.62 -22.67
N GLU A 47 51.76 -68.50 -22.51
CA GLU A 47 52.41 -67.34 -21.88
C GLU A 47 52.10 -66.04 -22.62
N ALA A 48 52.15 -66.04 -23.95
CA ALA A 48 51.79 -64.87 -24.77
C ALA A 48 50.33 -64.46 -24.55
N ARG A 49 49.39 -65.42 -24.50
CA ARG A 49 47.98 -65.14 -24.20
C ARG A 49 47.77 -64.57 -22.81
N PHE A 50 48.48 -65.08 -21.79
CA PHE A 50 48.41 -64.54 -20.45
C PHE A 50 49.01 -63.13 -20.38
N ALA A 51 50.15 -62.90 -21.03
CA ALA A 51 50.76 -61.57 -21.09
C ALA A 51 49.83 -60.55 -21.74
N ASP A 52 49.16 -60.90 -22.83
CA ASP A 52 48.17 -60.02 -23.48
C ASP A 52 46.93 -59.82 -22.61
N LYS A 53 46.47 -60.86 -21.90
CA LYS A 53 45.38 -60.70 -20.93
C LYS A 53 45.75 -59.76 -19.78
N VAL A 54 46.98 -59.85 -19.26
CA VAL A 54 47.49 -58.93 -18.24
C VAL A 54 47.50 -57.49 -18.78
N LYS A 55 48.05 -57.25 -19.98
CA LYS A 55 48.06 -55.91 -20.60
C LYS A 55 46.65 -55.35 -20.77
N THR A 56 45.70 -56.15 -21.27
CA THR A 56 44.31 -55.68 -21.44
C THR A 56 43.65 -55.34 -20.11
N LEU A 57 43.90 -56.12 -19.05
CA LEU A 57 43.40 -55.83 -17.70
C LEU A 57 44.06 -54.58 -17.10
N GLU A 58 45.36 -54.36 -17.34
CA GLU A 58 46.06 -53.14 -16.90
C GLU A 58 45.50 -51.88 -17.56
N LEU A 59 45.22 -51.94 -18.87
CA LEU A 59 44.57 -50.85 -19.60
C LEU A 59 43.16 -50.58 -19.06
N ALA A 60 42.35 -51.63 -18.84
CA ALA A 60 41.02 -51.49 -18.27
C ALA A 60 41.07 -50.88 -16.85
N LYS A 61 42.02 -51.33 -16.01
CA LYS A 61 42.23 -50.77 -14.67
C LYS A 61 42.58 -49.28 -14.76
N LYS A 62 43.50 -48.89 -15.64
CA LYS A 62 43.88 -47.49 -15.83
C LYS A 62 42.68 -46.64 -16.27
N HIS A 63 41.91 -47.13 -17.24
CA HIS A 63 40.70 -46.45 -17.70
C HIS A 63 39.66 -46.26 -16.59
N LEU A 64 39.41 -47.30 -15.77
CA LEU A 64 38.51 -47.20 -14.62
C LEU A 64 39.03 -46.23 -13.56
N GLN A 65 40.35 -46.15 -13.35
CA GLN A 65 40.96 -45.17 -12.44
C GLN A 65 40.77 -43.73 -12.94
N GLU A 66 40.94 -43.48 -14.24
CA GLU A 66 40.70 -42.18 -14.85
C GLU A 66 39.22 -41.77 -14.71
N GLN A 67 38.29 -42.69 -14.98
CA GLN A 67 36.86 -42.45 -14.76
C GLN A 67 36.56 -42.12 -13.29
N LEU A 68 37.14 -42.84 -12.33
CA LEU A 68 36.96 -42.59 -10.90
C LEU A 68 37.40 -41.17 -10.51
N ILE A 69 38.49 -40.67 -11.09
CA ILE A 69 38.98 -39.30 -10.84
C ILE A 69 37.98 -38.27 -11.37
N VAL A 70 37.46 -38.47 -12.58
CA VAL A 70 36.45 -37.59 -13.18
C VAL A 70 35.19 -37.57 -12.31
N TYR A 71 34.66 -38.73 -11.93
CA TYR A 71 33.48 -38.81 -11.07
C TYR A 71 33.68 -38.16 -9.70
N LYS A 72 34.87 -38.27 -9.11
CA LYS A 72 35.19 -37.57 -7.86
C LYS A 72 35.18 -36.05 -8.04
N SER A 73 35.84 -35.55 -9.09
CA SER A 73 35.87 -34.12 -9.40
C SER A 73 34.47 -33.57 -9.68
N ASP A 74 33.64 -34.30 -10.42
CA ASP A 74 32.26 -33.92 -10.69
C ASP A 74 31.40 -33.92 -9.41
N SER A 75 31.59 -34.90 -8.53
CA SER A 75 30.91 -34.95 -7.24
C SER A 75 31.28 -33.74 -6.36
N GLU A 76 32.56 -33.35 -6.33
CA GLU A 76 33.02 -32.17 -5.56
C GLU A 76 32.43 -30.87 -6.14
N ARG A 77 32.40 -30.74 -7.47
CA ARG A 77 31.79 -29.59 -8.16
C ARG A 77 30.29 -29.47 -7.83
N LEU A 78 29.55 -30.57 -7.91
CA LEU A 78 28.12 -30.58 -7.58
C LEU A 78 27.86 -30.26 -6.11
N GLN A 79 28.72 -30.70 -5.20
CA GLN A 79 28.63 -30.33 -3.78
C GLN A 79 28.83 -28.83 -3.56
N GLN A 80 29.80 -28.23 -4.25
CA GLN A 80 30.01 -26.77 -4.18
C GLN A 80 28.82 -25.99 -4.75
N GLU A 81 28.28 -26.44 -5.88
CA GLU A 81 27.09 -25.84 -6.48
C GLU A 81 25.87 -25.93 -5.56
N LEU A 82 25.67 -27.08 -4.90
CA LEU A 82 24.60 -27.26 -3.92
C LEU A 82 24.73 -26.30 -2.73
N ILE A 83 25.94 -26.09 -2.21
CA ILE A 83 26.21 -25.11 -1.15
C ILE A 83 25.88 -23.70 -1.63
N LEU A 84 26.30 -23.33 -2.84
CA LEU A 84 26.01 -22.01 -3.40
C LEU A 84 24.49 -21.80 -3.54
N ILE A 85 23.77 -22.79 -4.06
CA ILE A 85 22.31 -22.73 -4.18
C ILE A 85 21.65 -22.60 -2.80
N GLN A 86 22.11 -23.35 -1.80
CA GLN A 86 21.61 -23.24 -0.42
C GLN A 86 21.78 -21.83 0.14
N THR A 87 22.99 -21.26 0.03
CA THR A 87 23.23 -19.88 0.50
C THR A 87 22.34 -18.87 -0.22
N ARG A 88 22.13 -19.04 -1.54
CA ARG A 88 21.26 -18.16 -2.30
C ARG A 88 19.78 -18.28 -1.89
N VAL A 89 19.32 -19.48 -1.58
CA VAL A 89 17.96 -19.72 -1.06
C VAL A 89 17.80 -19.04 0.30
N GLU A 90 18.77 -19.16 1.20
CA GLU A 90 18.75 -18.51 2.51
C GLU A 90 18.68 -16.97 2.39
N GLU A 91 19.46 -16.36 1.49
CA GLU A 91 19.38 -14.92 1.21
C GLU A 91 17.99 -14.49 0.74
N LEU A 92 17.40 -15.24 -0.19
CA LEU A 92 16.06 -14.96 -0.71
C LEU A 92 14.97 -15.15 0.36
N GLU A 93 15.15 -16.09 1.28
CA GLU A 93 14.25 -16.27 2.42
C GLU A 93 14.32 -15.10 3.41
N ILE A 94 15.53 -14.58 3.66
CA ILE A 94 15.73 -13.37 4.47
C ILE A 94 15.06 -12.17 3.81
N GLU A 95 15.28 -11.94 2.52
CA GLU A 95 14.65 -10.85 1.77
C GLU A 95 13.12 -10.98 1.77
N ARG A 96 12.59 -12.19 1.59
CA ARG A 96 11.15 -12.44 1.71
C ARG A 96 10.63 -12.11 3.11
N LYS A 97 11.40 -12.39 4.16
CA LYS A 97 11.02 -12.08 5.54
C LYS A 97 10.99 -10.57 5.78
N THR A 98 12.01 -9.85 5.32
CA THR A 98 12.06 -8.38 5.47
C THR A 98 10.95 -7.69 4.67
N LEU A 99 10.68 -8.14 3.44
CA LEU A 99 9.57 -7.62 2.63
C LEU A 99 8.21 -7.84 3.30
N LYS A 100 8.00 -9.00 3.94
CA LYS A 100 6.75 -9.24 4.70
C LYS A 100 6.60 -8.30 5.90
N GLU A 101 7.70 -8.02 6.60
CA GLU A 101 7.71 -7.08 7.72
C GLU A 101 7.41 -5.65 7.25
N GLU A 102 8.02 -5.21 6.15
CA GLU A 102 7.73 -3.92 5.52
C GLU A 102 6.27 -3.81 5.08
N VAL A 103 5.72 -4.85 4.44
CA VAL A 103 4.30 -4.91 4.08
C VAL A 103 3.39 -4.82 5.31
N SER A 104 3.77 -5.47 6.42
CA SER A 104 3.02 -5.37 7.68
C SER A 104 3.04 -3.94 8.23
N ASN A 105 4.20 -3.28 8.22
CA ASN A 105 4.36 -1.89 8.67
C ASN A 105 3.59 -0.90 7.78
N LEU A 106 3.57 -1.12 6.47
CA LEU A 106 2.78 -0.30 5.55
C LEU A 106 1.27 -0.47 5.80
N ARG A 107 0.80 -1.68 6.14
CA ARG A 107 -0.59 -1.92 6.51
C ARG A 107 -0.96 -1.23 7.82
N SER A 108 -0.09 -1.25 8.83
CA SER A 108 -0.36 -0.51 10.08
C SER A 108 -0.39 0.99 9.85
N ALA A 109 0.57 1.54 9.10
CA ALA A 109 0.58 2.95 8.71
C ALA A 109 -0.66 3.36 7.90
N GLN A 110 -1.16 2.47 7.02
CA GLN A 110 -2.40 2.70 6.29
C GLN A 110 -3.63 2.77 7.21
N ILE A 111 -3.70 1.91 8.23
CA ILE A 111 -4.78 1.94 9.23
C ILE A 111 -4.73 3.24 10.02
N GLU A 112 -3.54 3.68 10.45
CA GLU A 112 -3.34 4.95 11.15
C GLU A 112 -3.74 6.15 10.28
N PHE A 113 -3.40 6.13 8.99
CA PHE A 113 -3.80 7.16 8.04
C PHE A 113 -5.32 7.25 7.89
N GLU A 114 -6.02 6.12 7.70
CA GLU A 114 -7.49 6.13 7.61
C GLU A 114 -8.14 6.56 8.94
N SER A 115 -7.55 6.22 10.09
CA SER A 115 -7.99 6.70 11.40
C SER A 115 -7.88 8.22 11.52
N MET A 116 -6.73 8.80 11.19
CA MET A 116 -6.53 10.26 11.19
C MET A 116 -7.47 10.97 10.22
N LYS A 117 -7.69 10.39 9.04
CA LYS A 117 -8.63 10.92 8.06
C LYS A 117 -10.07 10.95 8.59
N LEU A 118 -10.50 9.91 9.30
CA LEU A 118 -11.80 9.90 9.97
C LEU A 118 -11.88 10.97 11.06
N GLN A 119 -10.82 11.15 11.85
CA GLN A 119 -10.74 12.19 12.88
C GLN A 119 -10.82 13.61 12.29
N ILE A 120 -10.06 13.90 11.23
CA ILE A 120 -10.11 15.18 10.52
C ILE A 120 -11.52 15.45 10.00
N LYS A 121 -12.19 14.44 9.43
CA LYS A 121 -13.57 14.57 8.99
C LYS A 121 -14.51 14.93 10.14
N GLY A 122 -14.38 14.24 11.29
CA GLY A 122 -15.16 14.56 12.48
C GLY A 122 -14.94 16.00 12.97
N MET A 123 -13.69 16.47 12.98
CA MET A 123 -13.36 17.86 13.34
C MET A 123 -13.93 18.88 12.35
N LEU A 124 -13.93 18.57 11.04
CA LEU A 124 -14.55 19.45 10.03
C LEU A 124 -16.06 19.52 10.20
N ASP A 125 -16.72 18.39 10.48
CA ASP A 125 -18.16 18.36 10.73
C ASP A 125 -18.51 19.17 12.00
N GLU A 126 -17.71 19.06 13.07
CA GLU A 126 -17.86 19.87 14.29
C GLU A 126 -17.62 21.36 14.03
N MET A 127 -16.61 21.71 13.23
CA MET A 127 -16.34 23.09 12.83
C MET A 127 -17.52 23.70 12.07
N ILE A 128 -18.15 22.95 11.16
CA ILE A 128 -19.34 23.40 10.43
C ILE A 128 -20.48 23.68 11.41
N ILE A 129 -20.74 22.78 12.36
CA ILE A 129 -21.78 22.97 13.39
C ILE A 129 -21.50 24.23 14.22
N LEU A 130 -20.27 24.39 14.72
CA LEU A 130 -19.88 25.56 15.49
C LEU A 130 -20.02 26.85 14.70
N GLN A 131 -19.67 26.83 13.41
CA GLN A 131 -19.83 27.99 12.54
C GLN A 131 -21.30 28.34 12.33
N THR A 132 -22.17 27.36 12.06
CA THR A 132 -23.61 27.62 11.95
C THR A 132 -24.21 28.19 13.24
N SER A 133 -23.78 27.68 14.40
CA SER A 133 -24.18 28.20 15.72
C SER A 133 -23.70 29.64 15.94
N ALA A 134 -22.47 29.96 15.54
CA ALA A 134 -21.94 31.32 15.61
C ALA A 134 -22.72 32.30 14.72
N GLU A 135 -23.06 31.90 13.49
CA GLU A 135 -23.88 32.70 12.57
C GLU A 135 -25.30 32.94 13.11
N GLU A 136 -25.91 31.94 13.76
CA GLU A 136 -27.20 32.09 14.43
C GLU A 136 -27.12 33.05 15.63
N ALA A 137 -26.09 32.92 16.45
CA ALA A 137 -25.83 33.82 17.57
C ALA A 137 -25.63 35.27 17.12
N GLU A 138 -24.94 35.49 15.99
CA GLU A 138 -24.76 36.82 15.42
C GLU A 138 -26.07 37.42 14.90
N LYS A 139 -26.92 36.61 14.24
CA LYS A 139 -28.26 37.06 13.81
C LYS A 139 -29.12 37.47 15.01
N LEU A 140 -29.11 36.68 16.09
CA LEU A 140 -29.83 37.00 17.32
C LEU A 140 -29.29 38.28 17.98
N ARG A 141 -27.97 38.46 18.01
CA ARG A 141 -27.34 39.69 18.50
C ARG A 141 -27.79 40.91 17.69
N SER A 142 -27.73 40.82 16.37
CA SER A 142 -28.15 41.92 15.48
C SER A 142 -29.63 42.27 15.67
N LEU A 143 -30.50 41.27 15.84
CA LEU A 143 -31.91 41.50 16.14
C LEU A 143 -32.10 42.21 17.49
N ALA A 144 -31.38 41.79 18.53
CA ALA A 144 -31.43 42.42 19.84
C ALA A 144 -30.93 43.88 19.79
N GLU A 145 -29.84 44.14 19.06
CA GLU A 145 -29.31 45.49 18.84
C GLU A 145 -30.35 46.38 18.13
N HIS A 146 -31.02 45.86 17.10
CA HIS A 146 -32.06 46.60 16.39
C HIS A 146 -33.28 46.90 17.28
N GLN A 147 -33.72 45.92 18.07
CA GLN A 147 -34.82 46.11 19.02
C GLN A 147 -34.50 47.17 20.07
N VAL A 148 -33.26 47.21 20.56
CA VAL A 148 -32.81 48.26 21.50
C VAL A 148 -32.80 49.63 20.81
N ALA A 149 -32.33 49.71 19.56
CA ALA A 149 -32.32 50.96 18.80
C ALA A 149 -33.75 51.49 18.57
N ASP A 150 -34.71 50.62 18.22
CA ASP A 150 -36.11 50.99 18.01
C ASP A 150 -36.80 51.41 19.32
N ALA A 151 -36.53 50.72 20.43
CA ALA A 151 -37.00 51.10 21.76
C ALA A 151 -36.46 52.49 22.18
N LEU A 152 -35.20 52.80 21.84
CA LEU A 152 -34.59 54.09 22.13
C LEU A 152 -35.21 55.20 21.26
N ALA A 153 -35.42 54.94 19.97
CA ALA A 153 -36.07 55.88 19.05
C ALA A 153 -37.51 56.20 19.46
N THR A 154 -38.28 55.19 19.87
CA THR A 154 -39.65 55.40 20.37
C THR A 154 -39.67 56.18 21.69
N ALA A 155 -38.74 55.91 22.61
CA ALA A 155 -38.60 56.70 23.84
C ALA A 155 -38.23 58.18 23.56
N GLN A 156 -37.37 58.43 22.57
CA GLN A 156 -37.07 59.79 22.10
C GLN A 156 -38.30 60.48 21.52
N HIS A 157 -39.05 59.80 20.66
CA HIS A 157 -40.28 60.34 20.08
C HIS A 157 -41.33 60.68 21.16
N GLU A 158 -41.50 59.83 22.18
CA GLU A 158 -42.40 60.10 23.30
C GLU A 158 -41.92 61.31 24.13
N ARG A 159 -40.60 61.49 24.31
CA ARG A 159 -40.03 62.67 24.97
C ARG A 159 -40.30 63.95 24.16
N GLU A 160 -40.09 63.91 22.85
CA GLU A 160 -40.36 65.05 21.96
C GLU A 160 -41.85 65.42 21.96
N HIS A 161 -42.73 64.42 21.90
CA HIS A 161 -44.18 64.63 22.00
C HIS A 161 -44.58 65.24 23.35
N ARG A 162 -44.04 64.74 24.47
CA ARG A 162 -44.25 65.34 25.80
C ARG A 162 -43.77 66.78 25.88
N LEU A 163 -42.62 67.10 25.28
CA LEU A 163 -42.10 68.47 25.24
C LEU A 163 -42.98 69.40 24.38
N ALA A 164 -43.51 68.90 23.25
CA ALA A 164 -44.45 69.66 22.42
C ALA A 164 -45.73 69.97 23.19
N LEU A 165 -46.35 68.97 23.82
CA LEU A 165 -47.54 69.16 24.66
C LEU A 165 -47.28 70.12 25.83
N LYS A 166 -46.11 70.03 26.47
CA LYS A 166 -45.71 70.96 27.54
C LYS A 166 -45.62 72.40 27.02
N LYS A 167 -45.05 72.63 25.83
CA LYS A 167 -44.99 73.96 25.21
C LYS A 167 -46.38 74.51 24.90
N GLU A 168 -47.28 73.68 24.34
CA GLU A 168 -48.67 74.09 24.07
C GLU A 168 -49.42 74.45 25.37
N PHE A 169 -49.23 73.66 26.43
CA PHE A 169 -49.81 73.94 27.75
C PHE A 169 -49.29 75.25 28.35
N GLU A 170 -47.97 75.49 28.32
CA GLU A 170 -47.37 76.75 28.76
C GLU A 170 -47.87 77.94 27.94
N GLN A 171 -48.05 77.77 26.63
CA GLN A 171 -48.62 78.79 25.76
C GLN A 171 -50.07 79.13 26.12
N LEU A 172 -50.93 78.12 26.33
CA LEU A 172 -52.32 78.32 26.77
C LEU A 172 -52.38 78.99 28.15
N ARG A 173 -51.58 78.52 29.10
CA ARG A 173 -51.46 79.14 30.43
C ARG A 173 -51.02 80.60 30.33
N ASN A 174 -50.05 80.93 29.47
CA ASN A 174 -49.62 82.31 29.26
C ASN A 174 -50.73 83.17 28.61
N GLN A 175 -51.50 82.60 27.69
CA GLN A 175 -52.68 83.26 27.12
C GLN A 175 -53.76 83.51 28.19
N GLU A 176 -54.00 82.55 29.09
CA GLU A 176 -54.91 82.72 30.23
C GLU A 176 -54.42 83.79 31.21
N HIS A 177 -53.13 83.80 31.55
CA HIS A 177 -52.56 84.86 32.41
C HIS A 177 -52.69 86.24 31.78
N LEU A 178 -52.42 86.37 30.47
CA LEU A 178 -52.63 87.62 29.73
C LEU A 178 -54.11 88.01 29.66
N ALA A 179 -55.01 87.06 29.44
CA ALA A 179 -56.44 87.30 29.45
C ALA A 179 -56.93 87.74 30.83
N SER A 180 -56.41 87.13 31.91
CA SER A 180 -56.69 87.49 33.30
C SER A 180 -56.15 88.88 33.64
N LEU A 181 -54.91 89.21 33.23
CA LEU A 181 -54.34 90.55 33.37
C LEU A 181 -55.12 91.59 32.56
N ASN A 182 -55.54 91.27 31.34
CA ASN A 182 -56.40 92.15 30.54
C ASN A 182 -57.77 92.36 31.21
N SER A 183 -58.35 91.30 31.80
CA SER A 183 -59.58 91.40 32.59
C SER A 183 -59.39 92.24 33.85
N LEU A 184 -58.26 92.11 34.56
CA LEU A 184 -57.92 92.91 35.73
C LEU A 184 -57.66 94.38 35.36
N TYR A 185 -56.94 94.63 34.27
CA TYR A 185 -56.71 95.99 33.75
C TYR A 185 -58.04 96.65 33.36
N LEU A 186 -58.95 95.91 32.73
CA LEU A 186 -60.30 96.41 32.43
C LEU A 186 -61.12 96.66 33.71
N GLY A 187 -60.98 95.78 34.72
CA GLY A 187 -61.56 95.94 36.05
C GLY A 187 -61.03 97.18 36.79
N ILE A 188 -59.72 97.43 36.77
CA ILE A 188 -59.06 98.59 37.38
C ILE A 188 -59.42 99.88 36.62
N LYS A 189 -59.49 99.83 35.29
CA LYS A 189 -59.92 100.98 34.46
C LYS A 189 -61.42 101.28 34.62
N GLY A 190 -62.22 100.30 35.02
CA GLY A 190 -63.61 100.47 35.44
C GLY A 190 -63.79 100.88 36.91
N ALA A 191 -62.82 100.60 37.77
CA ALA A 191 -62.81 100.93 39.20
C ALA A 191 -61.86 102.09 39.53
N HIS A 192 -61.96 103.19 38.77
CA HIS A 192 -61.21 104.42 39.02
C HIS A 192 -61.59 105.14 40.34
N GLU A 193 -62.37 104.52 41.23
CA GLU A 193 -62.59 105.06 42.55
C GLU A 193 -62.48 103.93 43.59
N ILE A 194 -61.48 104.08 44.47
CA ILE A 194 -61.37 103.55 45.84
C ILE A 194 -60.36 102.40 46.07
N HIS A 195 -59.35 102.75 46.90
CA HIS A 195 -58.46 101.92 47.73
C HIS A 195 -57.23 101.21 47.11
N ASP A 196 -56.12 101.96 47.05
CA ASP A 196 -54.82 101.54 46.47
C ASP A 196 -53.76 101.07 47.50
N ARG A 197 -54.12 100.92 48.79
CA ARG A 197 -53.10 100.69 49.86
C ARG A 197 -53.18 99.35 50.58
N ASP A 198 -54.34 98.70 50.61
CA ASP A 198 -54.55 97.46 51.36
C ASP A 198 -54.49 96.20 50.48
N THR A 199 -54.74 96.35 49.17
CA THR A 199 -54.66 95.29 48.17
C THR A 199 -53.21 94.89 47.83
N MET A 200 -52.27 95.85 47.89
CA MET A 200 -50.85 95.60 47.62
C MET A 200 -50.19 94.74 48.70
N LYS A 201 -50.65 94.83 49.97
CA LYS A 201 -50.15 93.99 51.08
C LYS A 201 -50.65 92.54 51.03
N GLN A 202 -51.82 92.27 50.43
CA GLN A 202 -52.31 90.90 50.22
C GLN A 202 -51.64 90.21 49.04
N LEU A 203 -51.15 90.98 48.05
CA LEU A 203 -50.35 90.46 46.94
C LEU A 203 -48.94 90.08 47.40
N GLU A 204 -48.31 90.89 48.24
CA GLU A 204 -46.99 90.57 48.84
C GLU A 204 -47.03 89.34 49.74
N SER A 205 -48.13 89.07 50.47
CA SER A 205 -48.26 87.86 51.28
C SER A 205 -48.53 86.59 50.46
N SER A 206 -49.04 86.71 49.23
CA SER A 206 -49.30 85.57 48.34
C SER A 206 -48.04 85.08 47.58
N PHE A 207 -47.05 85.95 47.36
CA PHE A 207 -45.80 85.58 46.67
C PHE A 207 -44.80 84.85 47.59
N ILE A 208 -44.97 84.98 48.92
CA ILE A 208 -44.14 84.30 49.93
C ILE A 208 -44.66 82.88 50.24
N ALA A 209 -45.90 82.55 49.86
CA ALA A 209 -46.54 81.28 50.20
C ALA A 209 -46.33 80.13 49.21
N ASP A 210 -45.56 80.32 48.12
CA ASP A 210 -45.24 79.23 47.18
C ASP A 210 -43.90 78.56 47.54
N GLU A 211 -43.82 78.10 48.79
CA GLU A 211 -42.78 77.19 49.29
C GLU A 211 -43.17 75.72 49.01
N SER A 212 -43.69 75.44 47.81
CA SER A 212 -44.02 74.08 47.35
C SER A 212 -42.94 73.47 46.44
N LEU A 213 -41.78 74.10 46.33
CA LEU A 213 -40.60 73.57 45.62
C LEU A 213 -39.64 72.76 46.52
N ASN A 214 -40.08 72.39 47.72
CA ASN A 214 -39.32 71.54 48.65
C ASN A 214 -39.69 70.04 48.60
N CYS A 215 -40.43 69.59 47.58
CA CYS A 215 -40.78 68.17 47.42
C CYS A 215 -39.70 67.31 46.72
N LEU A 216 -38.52 67.85 46.40
CA LEU A 216 -37.48 67.13 45.65
C LEU A 216 -36.10 67.09 46.31
N LYS A 217 -36.02 67.27 47.63
CA LYS A 217 -34.78 66.99 48.38
C LYS A 217 -35.05 66.18 49.65
N GLY A 218 -34.84 64.87 49.48
CA GLY A 218 -34.14 63.97 50.40
C GLY A 218 -34.59 63.93 51.86
N ASN A 219 -35.20 62.80 52.25
CA ASN A 219 -34.81 61.89 53.35
C ASN A 219 -36.05 61.06 53.73
N GLU A 220 -36.04 59.79 54.11
CA GLU A 220 -35.08 58.69 54.29
C GLU A 220 -35.98 57.47 54.58
N ILE A 221 -35.37 56.30 54.75
CA ILE A 221 -35.91 55.12 55.45
C ILE A 221 -36.70 54.11 54.58
N ILE A 222 -35.97 53.22 53.91
CA ILE A 222 -36.02 51.80 54.29
C ILE A 222 -34.59 51.32 54.55
N LYS A 223 -34.19 51.41 55.82
CA LYS A 223 -33.18 50.51 56.38
C LYS A 223 -33.82 49.12 56.41
N ASN A 224 -33.24 48.19 55.67
CA ASN A 224 -32.96 46.84 56.15
C ASN A 224 -32.15 46.06 55.11
N GLY A 225 -30.98 45.58 55.54
CA GLY A 225 -30.39 44.35 54.98
C GLY A 225 -29.07 44.50 54.22
N ASN A 226 -27.99 44.44 54.99
CA ASN A 226 -26.72 43.76 54.68
C ASN A 226 -25.72 44.32 53.65
N ASN A 227 -24.54 44.60 54.22
CA ASN A 227 -23.19 44.34 53.71
C ASN A 227 -22.66 45.15 52.51
N GLY A 228 -21.67 46.00 52.80
CA GLY A 228 -20.51 46.18 51.92
C GLY A 228 -20.16 47.63 51.56
N GLY A 229 -19.33 48.26 52.39
CA GLY A 229 -18.33 49.26 52.00
C GLY A 229 -18.78 50.44 51.12
N GLU A 230 -19.31 51.49 51.73
CA GLU A 230 -19.27 52.84 51.14
C GLU A 230 -17.84 53.39 51.25
N LYS A 231 -17.08 53.24 50.16
CA LYS A 231 -15.89 54.04 49.89
C LYS A 231 -16.34 55.40 49.34
N ASP A 232 -15.96 56.47 50.03
CA ASP A 232 -16.17 57.85 49.55
C ASP A 232 -15.44 58.07 48.22
N LEU A 233 -16.13 58.62 47.22
CA LEU A 233 -15.68 58.87 45.84
C LEU A 233 -14.40 59.71 45.70
N PHE A 234 -13.89 60.30 46.80
CA PHE A 234 -12.67 61.10 46.82
C PHE A 234 -11.48 60.40 47.50
N SER A 235 -11.69 59.25 48.13
CA SER A 235 -10.62 58.46 48.76
C SER A 235 -9.85 57.56 47.78
N GLU A 236 -10.36 57.33 46.56
CA GLU A 236 -9.64 56.67 45.45
C GLU A 236 -8.70 57.62 44.69
N LEU A 237 -8.77 58.93 44.94
CA LEU A 237 -7.89 59.93 44.32
C LEU A 237 -6.71 60.32 45.24
N HIS A 238 -6.20 59.38 46.04
CA HIS A 238 -4.89 59.55 46.66
C HIS A 238 -3.81 59.07 45.69
N GLY A 239 -2.92 59.98 45.29
CA GLY A 239 -1.83 59.71 44.32
C GLY A 239 -0.92 58.53 44.66
N SER A 240 -1.03 57.92 45.84
CA SER A 240 -0.41 56.63 46.18
C SER A 240 -0.92 55.47 45.33
N GLU A 241 -2.22 55.37 45.06
CA GLU A 241 -2.78 54.29 44.22
C GLU A 241 -2.32 54.45 42.76
N LEU A 242 -2.32 55.68 42.24
CA LEU A 242 -1.87 55.96 40.87
C LEU A 242 -0.35 55.75 40.71
N THR A 243 0.46 56.14 41.70
CA THR A 243 1.92 55.89 41.68
C THR A 243 2.23 54.41 41.87
N GLU A 244 1.45 53.69 42.67
CA GLU A 244 1.58 52.24 42.83
C GLU A 244 1.15 51.50 41.55
N GLN A 245 0.06 51.92 40.90
CA GLN A 245 -0.34 51.40 39.59
C GLN A 245 0.70 51.72 38.52
N LEU A 246 1.28 52.93 38.51
CA LEU A 246 2.34 53.29 37.57
C LEU A 246 3.60 52.44 37.78
N ASN A 247 3.99 52.19 39.04
CA ASN A 247 5.10 51.30 39.37
C ASN A 247 4.81 49.84 39.01
N LYS A 248 3.56 49.37 39.20
CA LYS A 248 3.10 48.04 38.74
C LYS A 248 3.13 47.92 37.22
N PHE A 249 2.68 48.94 36.49
CA PHE A 249 2.76 48.97 35.03
C PHE A 249 4.20 49.06 34.53
N GLN A 250 5.07 49.81 35.20
CA GLN A 250 6.47 49.92 34.85
C GLN A 250 7.22 48.61 35.08
N THR A 251 6.98 47.94 36.20
CA THR A 251 7.57 46.62 36.49
C THR A 251 7.02 45.55 35.55
N GLU A 252 5.72 45.54 35.25
CA GLU A 252 5.15 44.60 34.28
C GLU A 252 5.65 44.88 32.85
N ASN A 253 5.82 46.14 32.46
CA ASN A 253 6.39 46.49 31.16
C ASN A 253 7.87 46.04 31.06
N GLN A 254 8.67 46.22 32.11
CA GLN A 254 10.03 45.68 32.17
C GLN A 254 10.04 44.15 32.11
N ARG A 255 9.08 43.49 32.79
CA ARG A 255 8.91 42.04 32.74
C ARG A 255 8.58 41.56 31.33
N LEU A 256 7.67 42.24 30.64
CA LEU A 256 7.28 41.94 29.26
C LEU A 256 8.44 42.16 28.27
N VAL A 257 9.22 43.23 28.45
CA VAL A 257 10.42 43.47 27.63
C VAL A 257 11.46 42.35 27.82
N ASN A 258 11.72 41.96 29.06
CA ASN A 258 12.65 40.85 29.37
C ASN A 258 12.14 39.52 28.81
N LEU A 259 10.83 39.24 28.93
CA LEU A 259 10.22 38.04 28.36
C LEU A 259 10.33 38.03 26.83
N ARG A 260 10.10 39.16 26.17
CA ARG A 260 10.25 39.29 24.71
C ARG A 260 11.70 39.06 24.28
N LEU A 261 12.67 39.58 25.04
CA LEU A 261 14.09 39.36 24.77
C LEU A 261 14.45 37.86 24.92
N GLU A 262 13.95 37.20 25.95
CA GLU A 262 14.19 35.77 26.19
C GLU A 262 13.55 34.89 25.10
N GLN A 263 12.31 35.20 24.69
CA GLN A 263 11.67 34.54 23.55
C GLN A 263 12.46 34.74 22.25
N SER A 264 13.00 35.94 22.02
CA SER A 264 13.84 36.23 20.86
C SER A 264 15.15 35.42 20.88
N LYS A 265 15.76 35.25 22.07
CA LYS A 265 16.94 34.39 22.24
C LYS A 265 16.62 32.93 21.93
N GLN A 266 15.51 32.40 22.44
CA GLN A 266 15.08 31.02 22.17
C GLN A 266 14.82 30.79 20.68
N PHE A 267 14.12 31.71 20.01
CA PHE A 267 13.86 31.61 18.57
C PHE A 267 15.15 31.66 17.76
N THR A 268 16.06 32.55 18.12
CA THR A 268 17.37 32.64 17.46
C THR A 268 18.16 31.34 17.64
N GLN A 269 18.17 30.76 18.85
CA GLN A 269 18.84 29.49 19.14
C GLN A 269 18.27 28.33 18.31
N MET A 270 16.95 28.31 18.07
CA MET A 270 16.30 27.32 17.21
C MET A 270 16.69 27.46 15.73
N LEU A 271 16.91 28.68 15.24
CA LEU A 271 17.22 28.94 13.84
C LEU A 271 18.70 28.69 13.46
N ILE A 272 19.62 28.67 14.43
CA ILE A 272 21.05 28.38 14.21
C ILE A 272 21.28 27.13 13.33
N PRO A 273 20.73 25.95 13.63
CA PRO A 273 20.96 24.76 12.80
C PRO A 273 20.38 24.88 11.39
N PHE A 274 19.36 25.72 11.16
CA PHE A 274 18.83 25.99 9.82
C PHE A 274 19.79 26.86 9.00
N PHE A 275 20.32 27.92 9.59
CA PHE A 275 21.29 28.79 8.91
C PHE A 275 22.61 28.06 8.59
N GLN A 276 23.06 27.18 9.49
CA GLN A 276 24.21 26.30 9.23
C GLN A 276 23.98 25.37 8.04
N LYS A 277 22.80 24.76 7.92
CA LYS A 277 22.45 23.89 6.78
C LYS A 277 22.36 24.63 5.44
N LEU A 278 22.19 25.95 5.46
CA LEU A 278 22.08 26.81 4.27
C LEU A 278 23.40 27.50 3.90
N ASP A 279 24.52 27.14 4.55
CA ASP A 279 25.85 27.78 4.39
C ASP A 279 25.77 29.31 4.45
N ILE A 280 24.95 29.82 5.36
CA ILE A 280 24.90 31.24 5.69
C ILE A 280 25.95 31.42 6.77
N GLY A 281 27.03 32.13 6.43
CA GLY A 281 28.24 32.25 7.25
C GLY A 281 27.98 32.86 8.62
N ILE A 282 27.61 32.03 9.58
CA ILE A 282 27.48 32.38 11.00
C ILE A 282 28.55 31.57 11.74
N VAL A 283 29.79 32.00 11.60
CA VAL A 283 30.91 31.48 12.40
C VAL A 283 31.41 32.63 13.28
N GLY A 284 31.18 32.52 14.59
CA GLY A 284 31.87 33.34 15.60
C GLY A 284 31.16 34.61 16.09
N VAL A 285 29.86 34.81 15.86
CA VAL A 285 29.13 35.93 16.50
C VAL A 285 28.70 35.53 17.91
N ASN A 286 29.19 36.22 18.94
CA ASN A 286 28.68 36.08 20.31
C ASN A 286 27.23 36.59 20.37
N PHE A 287 26.29 35.70 20.64
CA PHE A 287 24.85 35.96 20.57
C PHE A 287 24.26 36.72 21.77
N GLU A 288 25.07 37.10 22.75
CA GLU A 288 24.61 37.96 23.85
C GLU A 288 24.26 39.38 23.37
N GLU A 289 24.79 39.81 22.21
CA GLU A 289 24.53 41.11 21.56
C GLU A 289 23.83 40.98 20.19
N PHE A 290 23.06 39.90 19.95
CA PHE A 290 22.42 39.70 18.65
C PHE A 290 21.22 40.65 18.45
N GLU A 291 21.43 41.73 17.72
CA GLU A 291 20.40 42.72 17.40
C GLU A 291 19.33 42.15 16.46
N LEU A 292 18.05 42.38 16.77
CA LEU A 292 16.88 41.97 15.98
C LEU A 292 16.97 42.39 14.50
N THR A 293 17.65 43.51 14.23
CA THR A 293 17.87 44.06 12.89
C THR A 293 18.70 43.11 12.03
N LYS A 294 19.74 42.49 12.60
CA LYS A 294 20.61 41.54 11.90
C LYS A 294 19.88 40.23 11.59
N LEU A 295 18.99 39.76 12.47
CA LEU A 295 18.18 38.55 12.24
C LEU A 295 17.33 38.67 10.98
N LYS A 296 16.74 39.85 10.73
CA LYS A 296 15.91 40.10 9.55
C LYS A 296 16.73 40.02 8.25
N GLU A 297 17.96 40.51 8.27
CA GLU A 297 18.90 40.40 7.14
C GLU A 297 19.27 38.94 6.88
N TYR A 298 19.60 38.17 7.92
CA TYR A 298 19.91 36.75 7.78
C TYR A 298 18.70 35.92 7.29
N MET A 299 17.48 36.23 7.74
CA MET A 299 16.27 35.57 7.21
C MET A 299 16.03 35.91 5.75
N SER A 300 16.28 37.15 5.33
CA SER A 300 16.14 37.56 3.93
C SER A 300 17.15 36.81 3.04
N LEU A 301 18.40 36.71 3.49
CA LEU A 301 19.45 35.94 2.82
C LEU A 301 19.15 34.43 2.81
N ALA A 302 18.52 33.91 3.86
CA ALA A 302 18.06 32.52 3.90
C ALA A 302 16.93 32.25 2.92
N MET A 303 15.99 33.19 2.76
CA MET A 303 14.92 33.09 1.77
C MET A 303 15.48 33.15 0.34
N GLU A 304 16.46 34.03 0.06
CA GLU A 304 17.13 34.11 -1.24
C GLU A 304 17.88 32.81 -1.59
N ARG A 305 18.63 32.24 -0.63
CA ARG A 305 19.32 30.95 -0.78
C ARG A 305 18.35 29.77 -0.94
N LEU A 306 17.20 29.83 -0.26
CA LEU A 306 16.11 28.86 -0.44
C LEU A 306 15.51 28.99 -1.83
N GLU A 307 15.23 30.21 -2.31
CA GLU A 307 14.72 30.46 -3.65
C GLU A 307 15.70 30.03 -4.75
N GLU A 308 17.01 30.23 -4.56
CA GLU A 308 18.05 29.68 -5.46
C GLU A 308 18.05 28.14 -5.48
N ARG A 309 17.85 27.47 -4.34
CA ARG A 309 17.69 26.00 -4.28
C ARG A 309 16.33 25.53 -4.80
N ILE A 310 15.31 26.38 -4.80
CA ILE A 310 13.92 26.06 -5.15
C ILE A 310 13.62 26.37 -6.64
N GLY A 311 14.40 27.19 -7.33
CA GLY A 311 14.23 27.49 -8.76
C GLY A 311 15.17 26.72 -9.71
N PRO A 312 14.81 26.49 -11.00
CA PRO A 312 13.55 26.01 -11.55
C PRO A 312 13.53 24.46 -11.57
N GLN A 313 12.35 23.86 -11.31
CA GLN A 313 12.02 22.43 -11.44
C GLN A 313 12.49 21.75 -12.77
N LYS A 314 13.78 21.44 -12.92
CA LYS A 314 14.26 20.49 -13.94
C LYS A 314 14.04 19.05 -13.49
N GLU A 315 14.17 18.79 -12.18
CA GLU A 315 13.98 17.46 -11.60
C GLU A 315 12.50 17.07 -11.53
N ALA A 316 11.60 17.99 -11.17
CA ALA A 316 10.16 17.69 -11.15
C ALA A 316 9.58 17.43 -12.54
N LYS A 317 10.04 18.13 -13.59
CA LYS A 317 9.62 17.83 -14.99
C LYS A 317 10.13 16.46 -15.47
N ASN A 318 11.33 16.05 -15.07
CA ASN A 318 11.86 14.71 -15.38
C ASN A 318 11.15 13.63 -14.58
N MET A 319 10.85 13.87 -13.31
CA MET A 319 10.03 12.99 -12.47
C MET A 319 8.62 12.84 -13.03
N GLN A 320 7.99 13.93 -13.50
CA GLN A 320 6.67 13.89 -14.15
C GLN A 320 6.69 13.03 -15.43
N LYS A 321 7.73 13.18 -16.27
CA LYS A 321 7.89 12.34 -17.48
C LYS A 321 8.13 10.87 -17.16
N ARG A 322 8.88 10.55 -16.10
CA ARG A 322 9.08 9.18 -15.61
C ARG A 322 7.79 8.60 -15.04
N LEU A 323 7.04 9.39 -14.29
CA LEU A 323 5.74 9.02 -13.75
C LEU A 323 4.72 8.73 -14.87
N GLU A 324 4.68 9.55 -15.92
CA GLU A 324 3.81 9.29 -17.07
C GLU A 324 4.23 8.04 -17.87
N LYS A 325 5.54 7.79 -18.05
CA LYS A 325 6.02 6.52 -18.63
C LYS A 325 5.65 5.32 -17.77
N LEU A 326 5.78 5.43 -16.45
CA LEU A 326 5.43 4.37 -15.52
C LEU A 326 3.93 4.10 -15.52
N LYS A 327 3.09 5.14 -15.56
CA LYS A 327 1.63 5.02 -15.72
C LYS A 327 1.26 4.32 -17.01
N GLU A 328 1.94 4.64 -18.11
CA GLU A 328 1.69 3.99 -19.40
C GLU A 328 2.09 2.50 -19.39
N SER A 329 3.26 2.16 -18.82
CA SER A 329 3.65 0.76 -18.61
C SER A 329 2.68 0.01 -17.70
N LEU A 330 2.22 0.66 -16.62
CA LEU A 330 1.24 0.07 -15.70
C LEU A 330 -0.12 -0.15 -16.39
N ARG A 331 -0.60 0.78 -17.21
CA ARG A 331 -1.81 0.60 -18.01
C ARG A 331 -1.70 -0.60 -18.95
N LYS A 332 -0.57 -0.74 -19.64
CA LYS A 332 -0.32 -1.90 -20.52
C LYS A 332 -0.32 -3.20 -19.73
N ALA A 333 0.34 -3.23 -18.58
CA ALA A 333 0.35 -4.41 -17.69
C ALA A 333 -1.06 -4.76 -17.19
N ILE A 334 -1.87 -3.77 -16.80
CA ILE A 334 -3.27 -3.99 -16.35
C ILE A 334 -4.13 -4.54 -17.50
N ILE A 335 -4.02 -3.98 -18.71
CA ILE A 335 -4.79 -4.46 -19.87
C ILE A 335 -4.39 -5.91 -20.23
N LEU A 336 -3.10 -6.21 -20.15
CA LEU A 336 -2.57 -7.54 -20.41
C LEU A 336 -3.02 -8.55 -19.35
N ALA A 337 -2.95 -8.18 -18.07
CA ALA A 337 -3.47 -8.99 -16.97
C ALA A 337 -4.97 -9.25 -17.12
N ALA A 338 -5.77 -8.22 -17.39
CA ALA A 338 -7.21 -8.35 -17.62
C ALA A 338 -7.53 -9.24 -18.83
N ARG A 339 -6.70 -9.22 -19.87
CA ARG A 339 -6.82 -10.12 -21.02
C ARG A 339 -6.47 -11.57 -20.66
N LYS A 340 -5.40 -11.81 -19.89
CA LYS A 340 -5.04 -13.15 -19.39
C LYS A 340 -6.14 -13.71 -18.47
N ASP A 341 -6.73 -12.89 -17.60
CA ASP A 341 -7.85 -13.27 -16.74
C ASP A 341 -9.11 -13.66 -17.56
N ALA A 342 -9.44 -12.89 -18.60
CA ALA A 342 -10.55 -13.21 -19.50
C ALA A 342 -10.33 -14.54 -20.23
N TRP A 343 -9.09 -14.81 -20.65
CA TRP A 343 -8.70 -16.07 -21.26
C TRP A 343 -8.82 -17.26 -20.30
N LEU A 344 -8.31 -17.12 -19.08
CA LEU A 344 -8.44 -18.16 -18.05
C LEU A 344 -9.91 -18.48 -17.78
N LEU A 345 -10.76 -17.46 -17.65
CA LEU A 345 -12.19 -17.64 -17.45
C LEU A 345 -12.84 -18.37 -18.62
N ASN A 346 -12.47 -18.05 -19.86
CA ASN A 346 -12.97 -18.74 -21.05
C ASN A 346 -12.56 -20.23 -21.06
N SER A 347 -11.29 -20.53 -20.75
CA SER A 347 -10.81 -21.91 -20.65
C SER A 347 -11.52 -22.68 -19.54
N GLN A 348 -11.73 -22.07 -18.37
CA GLN A 348 -12.51 -22.68 -17.28
C GLN A 348 -13.95 -22.97 -17.70
N GLN A 349 -14.62 -22.03 -18.39
CA GLN A 349 -15.97 -22.24 -18.91
C GLN A 349 -16.04 -23.41 -19.91
N MET A 350 -15.05 -23.53 -20.80
CA MET A 350 -14.96 -24.66 -21.74
C MET A 350 -14.78 -26.00 -21.02
N ILE A 351 -13.93 -26.05 -19.99
CA ILE A 351 -13.75 -27.27 -19.17
C ILE A 351 -15.06 -27.65 -18.46
N VAL A 352 -15.78 -26.67 -17.91
CA VAL A 352 -17.09 -26.92 -17.28
C VAL A 352 -18.10 -27.43 -18.30
N GLN A 353 -18.17 -26.83 -19.49
CA GLN A 353 -19.06 -27.30 -20.57
C GLN A 353 -18.71 -28.73 -21.00
N MET A 354 -17.42 -29.04 -21.12
CA MET A 354 -16.97 -30.40 -21.43
C MET A 354 -17.34 -31.39 -20.32
N GLY A 355 -17.18 -31.00 -19.04
CA GLY A 355 -17.62 -31.80 -17.90
C GLY A 355 -19.12 -32.07 -17.91
N GLN A 356 -19.94 -31.07 -18.24
CA GLN A 356 -21.39 -31.22 -18.40
C GLN A 356 -21.75 -32.14 -19.58
N ALA A 357 -21.06 -32.00 -20.72
CA ALA A 357 -21.26 -32.85 -21.89
C ALA A 357 -20.91 -34.32 -21.58
N LEU A 358 -19.77 -34.56 -20.90
CA LEU A 358 -19.36 -35.89 -20.47
C LEU A 358 -20.35 -36.50 -19.45
N TYR A 359 -20.84 -35.69 -18.52
CA TYR A 359 -21.85 -36.14 -17.55
C TYR A 359 -23.17 -36.50 -18.25
N SER A 360 -23.64 -35.66 -19.18
CA SER A 360 -24.84 -35.94 -19.99
C SER A 360 -24.67 -37.23 -20.81
N PHE A 361 -23.51 -37.41 -21.44
CA PHE A 361 -23.16 -38.60 -22.20
C PHE A 361 -23.14 -39.86 -21.31
N TYR A 362 -22.60 -39.76 -20.11
CA TYR A 362 -22.59 -40.86 -19.14
C TYR A 362 -24.00 -41.26 -18.68
N ILE A 363 -24.85 -40.28 -18.37
CA ILE A 363 -26.26 -40.53 -18.01
C ILE A 363 -27.01 -41.21 -19.16
N GLU A 364 -26.81 -40.75 -20.40
CA GLU A 364 -27.45 -41.35 -21.57
C GLU A 364 -26.95 -42.75 -21.90
N LEU A 365 -25.67 -43.06 -21.64
CA LEU A 365 -25.16 -44.43 -21.76
C LEU A 365 -25.83 -45.37 -20.75
N ILE A 366 -26.03 -44.92 -19.51
CA ILE A 366 -26.71 -45.70 -18.47
C ILE A 366 -28.19 -45.88 -18.79
N VAL A 367 -28.86 -44.83 -19.28
CA VAL A 367 -30.30 -44.87 -19.62
C VAL A 367 -30.54 -45.64 -20.94
N GLY A 368 -29.62 -45.52 -21.90
CA GLY A 368 -29.67 -46.18 -23.21
C GLY A 368 -29.50 -47.70 -23.17
N GLU A 369 -28.95 -48.25 -22.09
CA GLU A 369 -28.88 -49.69 -21.84
C GLU A 369 -30.29 -50.34 -21.77
N GLN A 370 -31.36 -49.54 -21.63
CA GLN A 370 -32.76 -50.00 -21.61
C GLN A 370 -33.60 -49.69 -22.86
N ILE A 371 -33.09 -48.96 -23.88
CA ILE A 371 -33.91 -48.53 -25.03
C ILE A 371 -33.13 -48.64 -26.35
N ASN A 372 -33.55 -49.56 -27.24
CA ASN A 372 -33.24 -49.66 -28.67
C ASN A 372 -31.90 -49.09 -29.19
N ASN A 373 -30.91 -49.99 -29.26
CA ASN A 373 -29.52 -49.76 -29.71
C ASN A 373 -29.33 -49.17 -31.12
N GLU A 374 -30.33 -49.18 -32.01
CA GLU A 374 -30.17 -48.78 -33.42
C GLU A 374 -30.31 -47.26 -33.69
N LYS A 375 -30.93 -46.48 -32.79
CA LYS A 375 -31.04 -45.01 -32.93
C LYS A 375 -30.05 -44.21 -32.09
N ILE A 376 -29.49 -44.84 -31.06
CA ILE A 376 -28.57 -44.20 -30.10
C ILE A 376 -27.20 -43.95 -30.73
N THR A 377 -26.75 -44.83 -31.63
CA THR A 377 -25.43 -44.76 -32.26
C THR A 377 -25.13 -43.48 -33.04
N PRO A 378 -26.00 -42.95 -33.93
CA PRO A 378 -25.71 -41.68 -34.64
C PRO A 378 -25.77 -40.46 -33.72
N GLU A 379 -26.62 -40.47 -32.69
CA GLU A 379 -26.75 -39.36 -31.75
C GLU A 379 -25.54 -39.27 -30.80
N LEU A 380 -25.00 -40.44 -30.40
CA LEU A 380 -23.74 -40.54 -29.67
C LEU A 380 -22.56 -40.01 -30.49
N ASP A 381 -22.54 -40.28 -31.79
CA ASP A 381 -21.45 -39.88 -32.70
C ASP A 381 -21.43 -38.36 -32.92
N ILE A 382 -22.62 -37.73 -32.99
CA ILE A 382 -22.76 -36.27 -33.04
C ILE A 382 -22.23 -35.63 -31.74
N LYS A 383 -22.55 -36.20 -30.58
CA LYS A 383 -22.06 -35.68 -29.29
C LYS A 383 -20.56 -35.89 -29.11
N LEU A 384 -20.01 -37.00 -29.59
CA LEU A 384 -18.57 -37.25 -29.61
C LEU A 384 -17.85 -36.23 -30.50
N LYS A 385 -18.43 -35.91 -31.67
CA LYS A 385 -17.91 -34.88 -32.57
C LYS A 385 -17.93 -33.49 -31.94
N ASN A 386 -19.00 -33.14 -31.21
CA ASN A 386 -19.10 -31.88 -30.47
C ASN A 386 -18.07 -31.79 -29.33
N MET A 387 -17.81 -32.89 -28.61
CA MET A 387 -16.75 -32.92 -27.60
C MET A 387 -15.37 -32.75 -28.22
N ASN A 388 -15.11 -33.39 -29.36
CA ASN A 388 -13.84 -33.26 -30.07
C ASN A 388 -13.62 -31.83 -30.60
N GLU A 389 -14.70 -31.14 -30.99
CA GLU A 389 -14.64 -29.73 -31.38
C GLU A 389 -14.29 -28.81 -30.19
N LEU A 390 -14.83 -29.08 -29.00
CA LEU A 390 -14.47 -28.34 -27.78
C LEU A 390 -13.01 -28.57 -27.37
N VAL A 391 -12.49 -29.79 -27.53
CA VAL A 391 -11.07 -30.12 -27.29
C VAL A 391 -10.18 -29.37 -28.27
N ASN A 392 -10.52 -29.35 -29.56
CA ASN A 392 -9.75 -28.61 -30.56
C ASN A 392 -9.77 -27.10 -30.30
N LYS A 393 -10.89 -26.54 -29.83
CA LYS A 393 -10.96 -25.13 -29.41
C LYS A 393 -10.07 -24.87 -28.19
N LEU A 394 -10.02 -25.76 -27.21
CA LEU A 394 -9.11 -25.66 -26.07
C LEU A 394 -7.63 -25.71 -26.50
N ASN A 395 -7.26 -26.64 -27.39
CA ASN A 395 -5.89 -26.75 -27.90
C ASN A 395 -5.46 -25.50 -28.68
N SER A 396 -6.35 -24.94 -29.51
CA SER A 396 -6.08 -23.69 -30.23
C SER A 396 -5.87 -22.50 -29.28
N ILE A 397 -6.50 -22.50 -28.11
CA ILE A 397 -6.32 -21.46 -27.10
C ILE A 397 -4.98 -21.63 -26.37
N GLU A 398 -4.57 -22.85 -26.09
CA GLU A 398 -3.27 -23.18 -25.49
C GLU A 398 -2.09 -22.83 -26.41
N GLU A 399 -2.22 -23.07 -27.71
CA GLU A 399 -1.21 -22.70 -28.71
C GLU A 399 -1.08 -21.16 -28.86
N CYS A 400 -2.18 -20.42 -28.73
CA CYS A 400 -2.13 -18.95 -28.64
C CYS A 400 -1.41 -18.45 -27.39
N LEU A 401 -1.48 -19.17 -26.25
CA LEU A 401 -0.76 -18.81 -25.02
C LEU A 401 0.74 -19.00 -25.16
N GLN A 402 1.18 -20.13 -25.74
CA GLN A 402 2.61 -20.44 -25.91
C GLN A 402 3.30 -19.48 -26.88
N THR A 403 2.65 -19.15 -28.00
CA THR A 403 3.21 -18.22 -29.00
C THR A 403 3.25 -16.76 -28.54
N GLU A 404 2.45 -16.38 -27.54
CA GLU A 404 2.48 -15.04 -26.94
C GLU A 404 3.48 -14.94 -25.77
N GLU A 405 3.68 -15.99 -24.98
CA GLU A 405 4.78 -16.06 -23.99
C GLU A 405 6.16 -15.89 -24.66
N GLU A 406 6.38 -16.52 -25.82
CA GLU A 406 7.62 -16.38 -26.61
C GLU A 406 7.81 -14.97 -27.20
N ARG A 407 6.72 -14.24 -27.50
CA ARG A 407 6.79 -12.84 -27.97
C ARG A 407 7.00 -11.85 -26.83
N GLU A 408 6.58 -12.19 -25.62
CA GLU A 408 6.76 -11.36 -24.42
C GLU A 408 8.17 -11.49 -23.85
N GLU A 409 8.77 -12.69 -23.80
CA GLU A 409 10.17 -12.89 -23.36
C GLU A 409 11.16 -12.04 -24.17
N ASN A 410 10.93 -11.95 -25.49
CA ASN A 410 11.76 -11.17 -26.41
C ASN A 410 11.63 -9.64 -26.23
N ASN A 411 10.55 -9.13 -25.64
CA ASN A 411 10.35 -7.69 -25.37
C ASN A 411 10.70 -7.29 -23.91
N SER A 412 10.79 -8.24 -22.98
CA SER A 412 11.12 -7.98 -21.57
C SER A 412 12.61 -7.73 -21.28
N HIS A 413 13.52 -7.93 -22.24
CA HIS A 413 14.96 -7.69 -22.01
C HIS A 413 15.40 -6.22 -21.85
N GLN A 414 14.48 -5.25 -21.81
CA GLN A 414 14.81 -3.83 -21.56
C GLN A 414 14.24 -3.20 -20.28
N LEU A 415 13.51 -3.93 -19.43
CA LEU A 415 13.16 -3.42 -18.10
C LEU A 415 13.25 -4.51 -17.03
N ASN A 416 14.35 -4.44 -16.27
CA ASN A 416 14.60 -4.98 -14.94
C ASN A 416 13.63 -6.05 -14.39
N ASN A 417 14.19 -7.27 -14.31
CA ASN A 417 14.05 -8.27 -13.26
C ASN A 417 13.20 -7.87 -12.04
N SER A 418 11.94 -8.31 -12.01
CA SER A 418 11.22 -8.66 -10.78
C SER A 418 9.82 -9.18 -11.12
N SER A 419 9.70 -10.49 -11.32
CA SER A 419 8.49 -11.24 -10.98
C SER A 419 8.72 -12.74 -11.14
N SER A 420 8.80 -13.39 -9.99
CA SER A 420 8.36 -14.76 -9.69
C SER A 420 7.82 -15.58 -10.86
N SER A 421 8.50 -16.70 -11.11
CA SER A 421 7.96 -17.94 -11.68
C SER A 421 6.58 -18.23 -11.12
N ILE A 422 5.53 -17.90 -11.88
CA ILE A 422 4.19 -18.42 -11.64
C ILE A 422 4.21 -19.84 -12.19
N ASN A 423 4.12 -20.80 -11.27
CA ASN A 423 4.02 -22.22 -11.55
C ASN A 423 3.01 -22.46 -12.67
N SER A 424 3.47 -23.04 -13.78
CA SER A 424 2.60 -23.64 -14.79
C SER A 424 1.70 -24.68 -14.11
N PRO A 425 0.39 -24.70 -14.41
CA PRO A 425 -0.47 -25.77 -13.90
C PRO A 425 -0.02 -27.08 -14.56
N PRO A 426 -0.09 -28.22 -13.85
CA PRO A 426 0.29 -29.52 -14.41
C PRO A 426 -0.64 -29.85 -15.59
N PRO A 427 -0.20 -30.71 -16.55
CA PRO A 427 -0.88 -30.92 -17.80
C PRO A 427 -2.16 -31.75 -17.59
N LEU A 428 -3.24 -31.08 -17.19
CA LEU A 428 -4.59 -31.64 -17.13
C LEU A 428 -5.05 -32.15 -18.50
N LEU A 429 -4.50 -31.58 -19.59
CA LEU A 429 -4.76 -32.01 -20.96
C LEU A 429 -4.36 -33.47 -21.24
N ASN A 430 -3.20 -33.93 -20.73
CA ASN A 430 -2.78 -35.31 -20.96
C ASN A 430 -3.73 -36.31 -20.29
N THR A 431 -4.24 -35.97 -19.11
CA THR A 431 -5.21 -36.81 -18.39
C THR A 431 -6.56 -36.87 -19.10
N ILE A 432 -7.01 -35.74 -19.66
CA ILE A 432 -8.29 -35.63 -20.38
C ILE A 432 -8.22 -36.35 -21.74
N THR A 433 -7.14 -36.15 -22.51
CA THR A 433 -6.92 -36.84 -23.79
C THR A 433 -6.82 -38.35 -23.58
N ASN A 434 -6.15 -38.80 -22.51
CA ASN A 434 -6.11 -40.20 -22.13
C ASN A 434 -7.50 -40.75 -21.76
N LEU A 435 -8.33 -40.00 -21.03
CA LEU A 435 -9.70 -40.40 -20.70
C LEU A 435 -10.59 -40.51 -21.95
N ILE A 436 -10.51 -39.57 -22.89
CA ILE A 436 -11.25 -39.60 -24.16
C ILE A 436 -10.80 -40.79 -25.01
N THR A 437 -9.50 -41.10 -25.02
CA THR A 437 -8.94 -42.24 -25.75
C THR A 437 -9.41 -43.56 -25.12
N ILE A 438 -9.41 -43.67 -23.80
CA ILE A 438 -9.91 -44.85 -23.07
C ILE A 438 -11.41 -45.07 -23.33
N ILE A 439 -12.20 -43.99 -23.35
CA ILE A 439 -13.64 -44.05 -23.64
C ILE A 439 -13.87 -44.47 -25.10
N SER A 440 -13.10 -43.93 -26.06
CA SER A 440 -13.17 -44.31 -27.48
C SER A 440 -12.77 -45.77 -27.73
N ILE A 441 -11.79 -46.30 -26.99
CA ILE A 441 -11.39 -47.72 -27.06
C ILE A 441 -12.47 -48.64 -26.48
N LYS A 442 -13.20 -48.19 -25.46
CA LYS A 442 -14.33 -48.95 -24.87
C LYS A 442 -15.54 -48.99 -25.80
N SER A 443 -15.85 -47.92 -26.53
CA SER A 443 -16.94 -47.91 -27.52
C SER A 443 -16.61 -48.73 -28.78
N PHE A 444 -15.34 -48.89 -29.15
CA PHE A 444 -14.94 -49.70 -30.31
C PHE A 444 -14.84 -51.22 -30.04
N ASN A 445 -14.72 -51.65 -28.77
CA ASN A 445 -14.61 -53.07 -28.39
C ASN A 445 -15.96 -53.79 -28.18
N PHE A 446 -17.09 -53.13 -28.43
CA PHE A 446 -18.41 -53.75 -28.42
C PHE A 446 -18.81 -54.23 -29.82
N SER A 447 -18.29 -55.40 -30.21
CA SER A 447 -18.80 -56.19 -31.35
C SER A 447 -19.19 -57.59 -30.84
N PRO A 448 -20.31 -58.18 -31.30
CA PRO A 448 -21.12 -59.08 -30.50
C PRO A 448 -20.51 -60.47 -30.36
N ARG A 449 -20.26 -60.88 -29.12
CA ARG A 449 -19.84 -62.24 -28.78
C ARG A 449 -21.03 -63.19 -28.98
N SER A 450 -21.01 -63.92 -30.09
CA SER A 450 -21.97 -64.99 -30.39
C SER A 450 -22.04 -66.02 -29.25
N THR A 451 -23.26 -66.32 -28.79
CA THR A 451 -23.56 -67.40 -27.85
C THR A 451 -24.30 -68.56 -28.57
N PRO A 452 -24.24 -69.78 -28.01
CA PRO A 452 -24.28 -71.01 -28.80
C PRO A 452 -25.69 -71.51 -29.10
N ARG A 453 -25.79 -72.16 -30.26
CA ARG A 453 -27.00 -72.76 -30.86
C ARG A 453 -27.45 -73.99 -30.07
N SER A 454 -28.56 -73.88 -29.34
CA SER A 454 -29.32 -75.03 -28.84
C SER A 454 -30.17 -75.64 -29.97
N LYS A 455 -30.20 -76.98 -30.00
CA LYS A 455 -30.99 -77.80 -30.92
C LYS A 455 -32.38 -78.06 -30.33
N THR A 456 -33.43 -77.87 -31.13
CA THR A 456 -34.72 -78.60 -31.09
C THR A 456 -35.44 -78.39 -32.45
N THR A 457 -35.42 -79.37 -33.35
CA THR A 457 -36.57 -80.22 -33.74
C THR A 457 -37.90 -79.48 -34.00
N THR A 458 -38.33 -79.34 -35.26
CA THR A 458 -39.57 -79.97 -35.81
C THR A 458 -39.86 -79.60 -37.28
N SER A 459 -40.25 -80.63 -38.05
CA SER A 459 -41.23 -80.65 -39.15
C SER A 459 -40.93 -79.92 -40.48
N LYS A 460 -40.51 -80.67 -41.52
CA LYS A 460 -41.40 -81.34 -42.49
C LYS A 460 -40.62 -82.38 -43.29
#